data_AF-A0A0D2STS9-F1
#
_entry.id   AF-A0A0D2STS9-F1
#
_cell.length_a   1.000
_cell.length_b   1.000
_cell.length_c   1.000
_cell.angle_alpha   90.00
_cell.angle_beta   90.00
_cell.angle_gamma   90.00
#
_symmetry.space_group_name_H-M   'P 1'
#
loop_
_entity.id
_entity.type
_entity.pdbx_description
1 polymer ?
#
loop_
_entity_poly.entity_id
_entity_poly.type
_entity_poly.pdbx_seq_one_letter_code
_entity_poly.pdbx_strand_id
1 'polypeptide(L)'
;SIQNIFLNKRERLPYELKHYELDVCKHPDLRKISTLSKLCRSLVESGKSIMYPLVDRLIRLILTLSVSTTSSKRAFFAMKIVKTRLRSKMEDDFLRSSLVVYIEKEIAEKFNINEIIDDFSEVKDRRVQFK
;
A
#
# COMPACT_ATOMS: atom_id res chain seq x y z
N SER A 1 -28.03 19.11 26.16
CA SER A 1 -27.45 17.84 25.68
C SER A 1 -26.78 18.02 24.32
N ILE A 2 -25.66 17.35 24.08
CA ILE A 2 -24.86 17.40 22.82
C ILE A 2 -25.74 17.18 21.57
N GLN A 3 -26.78 16.35 21.68
CA GLN A 3 -27.81 16.11 20.67
C GLN A 3 -28.46 17.42 20.16
N ASN A 4 -28.84 18.35 21.05
CA ASN A 4 -29.49 19.61 20.68
C ASN A 4 -28.54 20.57 19.96
N ILE A 5 -27.25 20.54 20.31
CA ILE A 5 -26.23 21.34 19.61
C ILE A 5 -26.02 20.81 18.19
N PHE A 6 -26.01 19.49 18.02
CA PHE A 6 -25.87 18.86 16.71
C PHE A 6 -27.11 19.10 15.82
N LEU A 7 -28.31 18.97 16.39
CA LEU A 7 -29.58 19.23 15.70
C LEU A 7 -29.67 20.69 15.23
N ASN A 8 -29.38 21.65 16.11
CA ASN A 8 -29.41 23.08 15.77
C ASN A 8 -28.37 23.42 14.69
N LYS A 9 -27.16 22.84 14.74
CA LYS A 9 -26.17 23.00 13.66
C LYS A 9 -26.63 22.41 12.33
N ARG A 10 -27.31 21.27 12.35
CA ARG A 10 -27.85 20.61 11.16
C ARG A 10 -28.96 21.44 10.50
N GLU A 11 -29.74 22.16 11.29
CA GLU A 11 -30.78 23.06 10.80
C GLU A 11 -30.23 24.39 10.28
N ARG A 12 -29.14 24.92 10.86
CA ARG A 12 -28.51 26.17 10.41
C ARG A 12 -27.62 26.01 9.18
N LEU A 13 -26.99 24.84 9.01
CA LEU A 13 -26.06 24.57 7.91
C LEU A 13 -26.66 24.82 6.51
N PRO A 14 -27.90 24.42 6.18
CA PRO A 14 -28.54 24.75 4.91
C PRO A 14 -28.69 26.25 4.65
N TYR A 15 -28.94 27.04 5.70
CA TYR A 15 -29.05 28.49 5.57
C TYR A 15 -27.68 29.11 5.32
N GLU A 16 -26.65 28.74 6.10
CA GLU A 16 -25.27 29.20 5.84
C GLU A 16 -24.79 28.80 4.45
N LEU A 17 -25.11 27.58 3.98
CA LEU A 17 -24.77 27.10 2.64
C LEU A 17 -25.45 27.93 1.54
N LYS A 18 -26.74 28.25 1.68
CA LYS A 18 -27.44 29.11 0.70
C LYS A 18 -26.84 30.51 0.64
N HIS A 19 -26.50 31.11 1.78
CA HIS A 19 -25.85 32.42 1.80
C HIS A 19 -24.44 32.36 1.20
N TYR A 20 -23.69 31.31 1.52
CA TYR A 20 -22.38 31.05 0.93
C TYR A 20 -22.47 30.86 -0.58
N GLU A 21 -23.44 30.11 -1.10
CA GLU A 21 -23.65 29.89 -2.53
C GLU A 21 -23.96 31.20 -3.28
N LEU A 22 -24.82 32.05 -2.71
CA LEU A 22 -25.14 33.37 -3.26
C LEU A 22 -23.92 34.30 -3.25
N ASP A 23 -23.08 34.23 -2.23
CA ASP A 23 -21.87 35.04 -2.09
C ASP A 23 -20.71 34.53 -2.99
N VAL A 24 -20.58 33.21 -3.16
CA VAL A 24 -19.67 32.57 -4.12
C VAL A 24 -20.05 32.92 -5.56
N CYS A 25 -21.35 33.02 -5.88
CA CYS A 25 -21.80 33.46 -7.20
C CYS A 25 -21.38 34.89 -7.55
N LYS A 26 -21.13 35.75 -6.54
CA LYS A 26 -20.67 37.14 -6.72
C LYS A 26 -19.15 37.25 -6.84
N HIS A 27 -18.39 36.21 -6.47
CA HIS A 27 -16.94 36.18 -6.55
C HIS A 27 -16.45 35.20 -7.62
N PRO A 28 -16.09 35.69 -8.84
CA PRO A 28 -15.65 34.83 -9.94
C PRO A 28 -14.39 34.01 -9.60
N ASP A 29 -13.59 34.44 -8.64
CA ASP A 29 -12.38 33.76 -8.18
C ASP A 29 -12.68 32.43 -7.47
N LEU A 30 -13.81 32.33 -6.75
CA LEU A 30 -14.25 31.12 -6.06
C LEU A 30 -14.88 30.10 -7.03
N ARG A 31 -15.51 30.59 -8.11
CA ARG A 31 -16.07 29.75 -9.18
C ARG A 31 -15.01 29.02 -10.01
N LYS A 32 -13.81 29.59 -10.15
CA LYS A 32 -12.71 29.01 -10.94
C LYS A 32 -11.87 27.97 -10.19
N ILE A 33 -12.21 27.65 -8.94
CA ILE A 33 -11.38 26.77 -8.12
C ILE A 33 -11.66 25.30 -8.43
N SER A 34 -10.66 24.59 -8.97
CA SER A 34 -10.75 23.17 -9.32
C SER A 34 -10.43 22.19 -8.19
N THR A 35 -9.97 22.66 -7.02
CA THR A 35 -9.53 21.78 -5.93
C THR A 35 -10.00 22.29 -4.56
N LEU A 36 -10.47 21.37 -3.72
CA LEU A 36 -10.96 21.66 -2.37
C LEU A 36 -9.91 22.36 -1.48
N SER A 37 -8.63 22.06 -1.67
CA SER A 37 -7.52 22.69 -0.95
C SER A 37 -7.34 24.18 -1.32
N LYS A 38 -7.47 24.51 -2.62
CA LYS A 38 -7.44 25.90 -3.11
C LYS A 38 -8.66 26.66 -2.60
N LEU A 39 -9.81 26.00 -2.51
CA LEU A 39 -11.04 26.60 -1.99
C LEU A 39 -10.90 26.91 -0.49
N CYS A 40 -10.36 25.97 0.28
CA CYS A 40 -10.06 26.19 1.70
C CYS A 40 -9.08 27.35 1.92
N ARG A 41 -8.07 27.49 1.05
CA ARG A 41 -7.13 28.61 1.12
C ARG A 41 -7.83 29.95 0.85
N SER A 42 -8.60 30.04 -0.23
CA SER A 42 -9.32 31.25 -0.59
C SER A 42 -10.35 31.68 0.46
N LEU A 43 -10.98 30.73 1.14
CA LEU A 43 -11.89 31.00 2.28
C LEU A 43 -11.19 31.64 3.48
N VAL A 44 -9.94 31.27 3.73
CA VAL A 44 -9.14 31.86 4.81
C VAL A 44 -8.66 33.26 4.40
N GLU A 45 -8.14 33.40 3.17
CA GLU A 45 -7.64 34.67 2.64
C GLU A 45 -8.74 35.74 2.53
N SER A 46 -9.97 35.34 2.17
CA SER A 46 -11.11 36.24 2.06
C SER A 46 -11.82 36.54 3.39
N GLY A 47 -11.35 35.98 4.51
CA GLY A 47 -12.02 36.10 5.82
C GLY A 47 -13.38 35.39 5.93
N LYS A 48 -13.83 34.72 4.85
CA LYS A 48 -15.12 34.01 4.78
C LYS A 48 -15.19 32.80 5.71
N SER A 49 -14.05 32.26 6.13
CA SER A 49 -13.98 31.22 7.16
C SER A 49 -14.61 31.64 8.50
N ILE A 50 -14.60 32.94 8.81
CA ILE A 50 -15.22 33.50 10.04
C ILE A 50 -16.70 33.79 9.80
N MET A 51 -17.07 34.22 8.58
CA MET A 51 -18.47 34.51 8.19
C MET A 51 -19.32 33.24 8.08
N TYR A 52 -18.74 32.13 7.66
CA TYR A 52 -19.42 30.84 7.45
C TYR A 52 -18.69 29.70 8.17
N PRO A 53 -18.70 29.69 9.51
CA PRO A 53 -17.91 28.74 10.30
C PRO A 53 -18.36 27.29 10.13
N LEU A 54 -19.64 27.03 9.81
CA LEU A 54 -20.11 25.67 9.55
C LEU A 54 -19.65 25.17 8.18
N VAL A 55 -19.59 26.04 7.18
CA VAL A 55 -19.13 25.72 5.82
C VAL A 55 -17.63 25.43 5.83
N ASP A 56 -16.82 26.30 6.46
CA ASP A 56 -15.38 26.09 6.62
C ASP A 56 -15.08 24.76 7.33
N ARG A 57 -15.80 24.48 8.42
CA ARG A 57 -15.64 23.21 9.16
C ARG A 57 -15.99 21.99 8.29
N LEU A 58 -17.05 22.06 7.50
CA LEU A 58 -17.46 20.97 6.61
C LEU A 58 -16.37 20.68 5.56
N ILE A 59 -15.83 21.72 4.93
CA ILE A 59 -14.78 21.60 3.92
C ILE A 59 -13.51 20.99 4.51
N ARG A 60 -13.10 21.43 5.70
CA ARG A 60 -11.95 20.84 6.42
C ARG A 60 -12.18 19.37 6.75
N LEU A 61 -13.38 18.99 7.21
CA LEU A 61 -13.70 17.60 7.49
C LEU A 61 -13.60 16.73 6.23
N ILE A 62 -14.15 17.18 5.10
CA ILE A 62 -14.06 16.48 3.81
C ILE A 62 -12.59 16.34 3.39
N LEU A 63 -11.78 17.41 3.54
CA LEU A 63 -10.35 17.38 3.21
C LEU A 63 -9.59 16.38 4.09
N THR A 64 -9.76 16.45 5.41
CA THR A 64 -9.13 15.53 6.37
C THR A 64 -9.54 14.08 6.09
N LEU A 65 -10.81 13.85 5.79
CA LEU A 65 -11.32 12.52 5.44
C LEU A 65 -10.69 12.02 4.13
N SER A 66 -10.61 12.87 3.11
CA SER A 66 -10.00 12.55 1.82
C SER A 66 -8.50 12.23 1.95
N VAL A 67 -7.77 13.03 2.73
CA VAL A 67 -6.34 12.81 3.02
C VAL A 67 -6.14 11.52 3.81
N SER A 68 -6.94 11.28 4.85
CA SER A 68 -6.90 10.05 5.65
C SER A 68 -7.19 8.81 4.79
N THR A 69 -8.24 8.88 3.95
CA THR A 69 -8.63 7.80 3.03
C THR A 69 -7.54 7.54 1.99
N THR A 70 -6.90 8.58 1.47
CA THR A 70 -5.79 8.42 0.51
C THR A 70 -4.57 7.81 1.17
N SER A 71 -4.24 8.24 2.39
CA SER A 71 -3.13 7.70 3.18
C SER A 71 -3.33 6.21 3.50
N SER A 72 -4.52 5.83 3.97
CA SER A 72 -4.85 4.43 4.26
C SER A 72 -4.86 3.56 3.00
N LYS A 73 -5.42 4.05 1.89
CA LYS A 73 -5.33 3.37 0.57
C LYS A 73 -3.88 3.18 0.13
N ARG A 74 -3.04 4.21 0.28
CA ARG A 74 -1.61 4.14 -0.08
C ARG A 74 -0.86 3.14 0.80
N ALA A 75 -1.10 3.13 2.10
CA ALA A 75 -0.50 2.18 3.03
C ALA A 75 -0.91 0.74 2.70
N PHE A 76 -2.20 0.51 2.45
CA PHE A 76 -2.71 -0.81 2.04
C PHE A 76 -2.11 -1.27 0.70
N PHE A 77 -1.95 -0.35 -0.25
CA PHE A 77 -1.32 -0.65 -1.54
C PHE A 77 0.16 -1.01 -1.38
N ALA A 78 0.91 -0.25 -0.57
CA ALA A 78 2.30 -0.58 -0.25
C ALA A 78 2.42 -1.96 0.41
N MET A 79 1.52 -2.26 1.35
CA MET A 79 1.46 -3.57 2.00
C MET A 79 1.16 -4.70 1.01
N LYS A 80 0.23 -4.49 0.07
CA LYS A 80 -0.02 -5.46 -1.02
C LYS A 80 1.24 -5.72 -1.84
N ILE A 81 1.97 -4.66 -2.23
CA ILE A 81 3.21 -4.80 -3.00
C ILE A 81 4.25 -5.61 -2.22
N VAL A 82 4.50 -5.26 -0.95
CA VAL A 82 5.46 -5.98 -0.11
C VAL A 82 5.08 -7.44 0.06
N LYS A 83 3.81 -7.72 0.37
CA LYS A 83 3.29 -9.09 0.52
C LYS A 83 3.47 -9.91 -0.76
N THR A 84 3.14 -9.34 -1.92
CA THR A 84 3.29 -10.03 -3.21
C THR A 84 4.75 -10.31 -3.53
N ARG A 85 5.65 -9.34 -3.30
CA ARG A 85 7.09 -9.52 -3.54
C ARG A 85 7.68 -10.61 -2.65
N LEU A 86 7.34 -10.64 -1.36
CA LEU A 86 7.80 -11.68 -0.44
C LEU A 86 7.30 -13.06 -0.87
N ARG A 87 6.01 -13.17 -1.22
CA ARG A 87 5.44 -14.43 -1.70
C ARG A 87 6.12 -14.93 -2.98
N SER A 88 6.29 -14.06 -3.96
CA SER A 88 6.99 -14.39 -5.22
C SER A 88 8.41 -14.87 -4.95
N LYS A 89 9.16 -14.14 -4.10
CA LYS A 89 10.53 -14.53 -3.77
C LYS A 89 10.61 -15.90 -3.09
N MET A 90 9.69 -16.19 -2.17
CA MET A 90 9.62 -17.51 -1.52
C MET A 90 9.33 -18.63 -2.53
N GLU A 91 8.42 -18.38 -3.47
CA GLU A 91 8.10 -19.31 -4.56
C GLU A 91 9.31 -19.52 -5.48
N ASP A 92 10.00 -18.44 -5.85
CA ASP A 92 11.23 -18.50 -6.67
C ASP A 92 12.35 -19.28 -5.97
N ASP A 93 12.59 -19.02 -4.68
CA ASP A 93 13.59 -19.75 -3.88
C ASP A 93 13.24 -21.24 -3.74
N PHE A 94 11.96 -21.56 -3.57
CA PHE A 94 11.47 -22.94 -3.56
C PHE A 94 11.69 -23.62 -4.91
N LEU A 95 11.29 -22.99 -6.02
CA LEU A 95 11.49 -23.50 -7.37
C LEU A 95 12.97 -23.71 -7.67
N ARG A 96 13.84 -22.76 -7.29
CA ARG A 96 15.29 -22.88 -7.46
C ARG A 96 15.84 -24.09 -6.73
N SER A 97 15.44 -24.28 -5.47
CA SER A 97 15.90 -25.40 -4.66
C SER A 97 15.40 -26.74 -5.22
N SER A 98 14.13 -26.80 -5.63
CA SER A 98 13.55 -27.99 -6.25
C SER A 98 14.23 -28.36 -7.56
N LEU A 99 14.61 -27.37 -8.38
CA LEU A 99 15.28 -27.62 -9.65
C LEU A 99 16.70 -28.17 -9.43
N VAL A 100 17.44 -27.65 -8.45
CA VAL A 100 18.78 -28.16 -8.09
C VAL A 100 18.69 -29.62 -7.64
N VAL A 101 17.78 -29.95 -6.72
CA VAL A 101 17.58 -31.33 -6.24
C VAL A 101 17.20 -32.26 -7.40
N TYR A 102 16.37 -31.80 -8.34
CA TYR A 102 15.99 -32.58 -9.51
C TYR A 102 17.19 -32.90 -10.41
N ILE A 103 18.04 -31.90 -10.68
CA ILE A 103 19.26 -32.08 -11.49
C ILE A 103 20.25 -33.01 -10.78
N GLU A 104 20.49 -32.82 -9.48
CA GLU A 104 21.38 -33.69 -8.69
C GLU A 104 20.91 -35.14 -8.71
N LYS A 105 19.60 -35.37 -8.58
CA LYS A 105 19.00 -36.70 -8.70
C LYS A 105 19.24 -37.31 -10.08
N GLU A 106 19.01 -36.57 -11.17
CA GLU A 106 19.23 -37.08 -12.54
C GLU A 106 20.70 -37.47 -12.77
N ILE A 107 21.64 -36.71 -12.20
CA ILE A 107 23.06 -37.02 -12.26
C ILE A 107 23.38 -38.27 -11.41
N ALA A 108 22.84 -38.35 -10.19
CA ALA A 108 23.01 -39.49 -9.30
C ALA A 108 22.50 -40.80 -9.92
N GLU A 109 21.38 -40.77 -10.64
CA GLU A 109 20.80 -41.93 -11.34
C GLU A 109 21.69 -42.46 -12.48
N LYS A 110 22.59 -41.63 -13.04
CA LYS A 110 23.56 -42.06 -14.07
C LYS A 110 24.76 -42.81 -13.49
N PHE A 111 24.99 -42.75 -12.18
CA PHE A 111 26.07 -43.49 -11.55
C PHE A 111 25.62 -44.91 -11.17
N ASN A 112 26.36 -45.91 -11.66
CA ASN A 112 26.15 -47.29 -11.26
C ASN A 112 26.89 -47.56 -9.94
N ILE A 113 26.12 -47.74 -8.86
CA ILE A 113 26.66 -47.99 -7.51
C ILE A 113 27.57 -49.23 -7.50
N ASN A 114 27.24 -50.24 -8.30
CA ASN A 114 28.03 -51.47 -8.36
C ASN A 114 29.40 -51.22 -9.02
N GLU A 115 29.47 -50.41 -10.07
CA GLU A 115 30.75 -50.01 -10.69
C GLU A 115 31.61 -49.20 -9.71
N ILE A 116 31.01 -48.32 -8.90
CA ILE A 116 31.74 -47.55 -7.88
C ILE A 116 32.30 -48.48 -6.79
N ILE A 117 31.54 -49.50 -6.37
CA ILE A 117 31.97 -50.49 -5.37
C ILE A 117 33.11 -51.34 -5.93
N ASP A 118 32.99 -51.79 -7.18
CA ASP A 118 34.02 -52.60 -7.84
C ASP A 118 35.33 -51.82 -7.97
N ASP A 119 35.30 -50.56 -8.45
CA ASP A 119 36.47 -49.66 -8.51
C ASP A 119 37.15 -49.49 -7.14
N PHE A 120 36.36 -49.32 -6.08
CA PHE A 120 36.91 -49.18 -4.72
C PHE A 120 37.51 -50.48 -4.17
N SER A 121 36.98 -51.63 -4.59
CA SER A 121 37.50 -52.93 -4.19
C SER A 121 38.86 -53.23 -4.85
N GLU A 122 39.03 -52.87 -6.13
CA GLU A 122 40.29 -53.02 -6.86
C GLU A 122 41.42 -52.16 -6.28
N VAL A 123 41.10 -50.96 -5.78
CA VAL A 123 42.09 -50.07 -5.15
C VAL A 123 42.66 -50.64 -3.84
N LYS A 124 41.88 -51.46 -3.12
CA LYS A 124 42.28 -52.04 -1.82
C LYS A 124 43.27 -53.21 -1.94
N ASP A 125 43.42 -53.81 -3.12
CA ASP A 125 44.32 -54.94 -3.33
C ASP A 125 45.80 -54.55 -3.49
N ARG A 126 46.11 -53.26 -3.37
CA ARG A 126 47.48 -52.75 -3.23
C ARG A 126 48.01 -52.96 -1.81
N ARG A 127 48.17 -54.22 -1.38
CA ARG A 127 49.06 -54.54 -0.26
C ARG A 127 50.49 -54.23 -0.71
N VAL A 128 51.09 -53.19 -0.14
CA VAL A 128 52.52 -52.91 -0.29
C VAL A 128 53.29 -54.12 0.24
N GLN A 129 53.96 -54.84 -0.65
CA GLN A 129 54.89 -55.90 -0.30
C GLN A 129 56.11 -55.24 0.34
N PHE A 130 56.19 -55.25 1.67
CA PHE A 130 57.43 -54.93 2.37
C PHE A 130 58.40 -56.11 2.17
N LYS A 131 59.53 -55.79 1.52
CA LYS A 131 60.65 -56.70 1.27
C LYS A 131 61.68 -56.58 2.39
#